data_AF-A0A3D4DSC1-F1
#
_entry.id   AF-A0A3D4DSC1-F1
#
_cell.length_a   1.000
_cell.length_b   1.000
_cell.length_c   1.000
_cell.angle_alpha   90.00
_cell.angle_beta   90.00
_cell.angle_gamma   90.00
#
_symmetry.space_group_name_H-M   'P 1'
#
loop_
_entity.id
_entity.type
_entity.pdbx_description
1 polymer ?
#
loop_
_entity_poly.entity_id
_entity_poly.type
_entity_poly.pdbx_seq_one_letter_code
_entity_poly.pdbx_strand_id
1 'polypeptide(L)'
;REQKIRWRPKSGRVARFFDDVLVLASKSLPKKYTQALEPWDLAALEPYRPEYLAGYRAEGYTVALDEGFTRARAHMDAVILRDVKFDIGGDRQRVHDIQTTVRDVTFKHILLPVWMAAYKYRGRTYRFVVNGRSGKVQGER
;
A
#
# COMPACT_ATOMS: atom_id res chain seq x y z
N ARG A 1 -28.21 31.03 2.45
CA ARG A 1 -28.75 29.67 2.72
C ARG A 1 -27.87 29.05 3.80
N GLU A 2 -28.41 28.77 4.99
CA GLU A 2 -27.68 28.04 6.04
C GLU A 2 -27.89 26.53 5.86
N GLN A 3 -26.80 25.75 5.91
CA GLN A 3 -26.88 24.29 5.85
C GLN A 3 -27.31 23.75 7.21
N LYS A 4 -28.50 23.13 7.29
CA LYS A 4 -28.97 22.42 8.48
C LYS A 4 -28.61 20.95 8.37
N ILE A 5 -27.84 20.43 9.34
CA ILE A 5 -27.43 19.01 9.39
C ILE A 5 -28.26 18.29 10.45
N ARG A 6 -28.91 17.17 10.08
CA ARG A 6 -29.64 16.33 11.02
C ARG A 6 -28.78 15.13 11.44
N TRP A 7 -28.23 15.20 12.64
CA TRP A 7 -27.46 14.10 13.23
C TRP A 7 -28.36 12.96 13.69
N ARG A 8 -27.90 11.71 13.50
CA ARG A 8 -28.52 10.50 14.06
C ARG A 8 -27.42 9.55 14.55
N PRO A 9 -27.58 8.90 15.72
CA PRO A 9 -26.62 7.92 16.17
C PRO A 9 -26.66 6.66 15.29
N LYS A 10 -25.50 6.06 15.08
CA LYS A 10 -25.31 4.79 14.36
C LYS A 10 -24.27 3.95 15.09
N SER A 11 -24.54 2.65 15.16
CA SER A 11 -23.61 1.62 15.63
C SER A 11 -23.77 0.41 14.72
N GLY A 12 -22.71 -0.38 14.60
CA GLY A 12 -22.68 -1.51 13.68
C GLY A 12 -21.34 -2.24 13.73
N ARG A 13 -21.23 -3.26 12.88
CA ARG A 13 -20.02 -4.04 12.70
C ARG A 13 -19.79 -4.24 11.21
N VAL A 14 -18.56 -3.97 10.78
CA VAL A 14 -18.10 -4.32 9.44
C VAL A 14 -17.12 -5.48 9.53
N ALA A 15 -17.10 -6.33 8.51
CA ALA A 15 -16.12 -7.39 8.35
C ALA A 15 -15.38 -7.16 7.04
N ARG A 16 -14.04 -7.24 7.09
CA ARG A 16 -13.19 -7.06 5.92
C ARG A 16 -12.13 -8.13 5.85
N PHE A 17 -12.07 -8.81 4.70
CA PHE A 17 -10.95 -9.67 4.35
C PHE A 17 -9.90 -8.84 3.58
N PHE A 18 -8.63 -9.08 3.89
CA PHE A 18 -7.50 -8.47 3.22
C PHE A 18 -6.68 -9.59 2.59
N ASP A 19 -6.74 -9.67 1.26
CA ASP A 19 -5.91 -10.60 0.48
C ASP A 19 -4.63 -9.87 0.08
N ASP A 20 -3.61 -10.04 0.91
CA ASP A 20 -2.33 -9.33 0.91
C ASP A 20 -2.40 -7.79 1.08
N VAL A 21 -1.54 -7.27 1.95
CA VAL A 21 -1.29 -5.83 2.07
C VAL A 21 0.17 -5.58 1.78
N LEU A 22 0.46 -5.02 0.60
CA LEU A 22 1.83 -4.80 0.19
C LEU A 22 2.45 -3.65 0.98
N VAL A 23 3.63 -3.90 1.55
CA VAL A 23 4.45 -2.90 2.22
C VAL A 23 5.85 -2.95 1.63
N LEU A 24 6.37 -1.79 1.24
CA LEU A 24 7.75 -1.68 0.82
C LEU A 24 8.68 -2.03 1.99
N ALA A 25 9.44 -3.10 1.82
CA ALA A 25 10.38 -3.62 2.80
C ALA A 25 11.78 -2.98 2.73
N SER A 26 11.97 -1.94 1.90
CA SER A 26 13.23 -1.20 1.74
C SER A 26 13.06 0.29 2.09
N LYS A 27 14.15 0.91 2.57
CA LYS A 27 14.25 2.37 2.80
C LYS A 27 14.92 3.12 1.64
N SER A 28 15.53 2.42 0.69
CA SER A 28 16.30 3.03 -0.40
C SER A 28 15.44 3.67 -1.47
N LEU A 29 14.24 3.13 -1.71
CA LEU A 29 13.25 3.72 -2.60
C LEU A 29 12.19 4.48 -1.80
N PRO A 30 11.98 5.80 -2.03
CA PRO A 30 10.92 6.51 -1.35
C PRO A 30 9.53 5.92 -1.62
N LYS A 31 8.69 5.81 -0.56
CA LYS A 31 7.35 5.19 -0.60
C LYS A 31 6.45 5.72 -1.73
N LYS A 32 6.59 7.00 -2.09
CA LYS A 32 5.82 7.64 -3.17
C LYS A 32 5.97 6.93 -4.52
N TYR A 33 7.15 6.36 -4.78
CA TYR A 33 7.41 5.67 -6.04
C TYR A 33 6.79 4.27 -6.04
N THR A 34 6.86 3.53 -4.94
CA THR A 34 6.31 2.17 -4.87
C THR A 34 4.80 2.13 -4.84
N GLN A 35 4.15 3.11 -4.18
CA GLN A 35 2.69 3.25 -4.23
C GLN A 35 2.20 3.55 -5.65
N ALA A 36 3.00 4.25 -6.45
CA ALA A 36 2.62 4.55 -7.83
C ALA A 36 2.76 3.36 -8.78
N LEU A 37 3.52 2.33 -8.39
CA LEU A 37 3.67 1.09 -9.15
C LEU A 37 2.50 0.12 -8.95
N GLU A 38 1.61 0.38 -8.00
CA GLU A 38 0.35 -0.34 -7.83
C GLU A 38 -0.60 -0.11 -9.02
N PRO A 39 -1.48 -1.08 -9.36
CA PRO A 39 -1.65 -2.38 -8.70
C PRO A 39 -0.57 -3.41 -9.10
N TRP A 40 -0.23 -4.29 -8.17
CA TRP A 40 0.63 -5.45 -8.41
C TRP A 40 -0.23 -6.68 -8.68
N ASP A 41 0.21 -7.51 -9.61
CA ASP A 41 -0.41 -8.82 -9.87
C ASP A 41 0.19 -9.87 -8.92
N LEU A 42 -0.31 -9.86 -7.68
CA LEU A 42 0.14 -10.76 -6.60
C LEU A 42 -0.38 -12.20 -6.78
N ALA A 43 -1.42 -12.41 -7.57
CA ALA A 43 -1.99 -13.73 -7.83
C ALA A 43 -1.03 -14.64 -8.62
N ALA A 44 -0.08 -14.05 -9.34
CA ALA A 44 0.89 -14.75 -10.15
C ALA A 44 2.31 -14.70 -9.54
N LEU A 45 2.37 -14.72 -8.20
CA LEU A 45 3.60 -14.99 -7.46
C LEU A 45 4.00 -16.46 -7.60
N GLU A 46 5.28 -16.70 -7.86
CA GLU A 46 5.87 -18.03 -7.92
C GLU A 46 6.86 -18.24 -6.76
N PRO A 47 7.13 -19.49 -6.35
CA PRO A 47 8.18 -19.79 -5.38
C PRO A 47 9.52 -19.20 -5.83
N TYR A 48 10.25 -18.61 -4.87
CA TYR A 48 11.53 -17.99 -5.17
C TYR A 48 12.55 -19.02 -5.68
N ARG A 49 13.24 -18.64 -6.75
CA ARG A 49 14.35 -19.36 -7.36
C ARG A 49 15.57 -18.44 -7.47
N PRO A 50 16.77 -18.86 -7.03
CA PRO A 50 17.99 -18.04 -7.11
C PRO A 50 18.28 -17.49 -8.52
N GLU A 51 17.88 -18.23 -9.55
CA GLU A 51 18.03 -17.86 -10.96
C GLU A 51 17.31 -16.55 -11.31
N TYR A 52 16.27 -16.16 -10.57
CA TYR A 52 15.61 -14.87 -10.76
C TYR A 52 16.51 -13.66 -10.45
N LEU A 53 17.61 -13.87 -9.70
CA LEU A 53 18.60 -12.84 -9.41
C LEU A 53 19.80 -12.87 -10.36
N ALA A 54 19.90 -13.89 -11.22
CA ALA A 54 21.03 -13.99 -12.14
C ALA A 54 21.04 -12.79 -13.09
N GLY A 55 22.12 -11.99 -13.04
CA GLY A 55 22.26 -10.78 -13.86
C GLY A 55 21.53 -9.54 -13.34
N TYR A 56 20.86 -9.61 -12.18
CA TYR A 56 20.13 -8.48 -11.58
C TYR A 56 20.70 -8.10 -10.22
N ARG A 57 20.60 -6.81 -9.88
CA ARG A 57 20.82 -6.34 -8.50
C ARG A 57 19.52 -6.43 -7.74
N ALA A 58 19.53 -7.12 -6.61
CA ALA A 58 18.43 -7.10 -5.65
C ALA A 58 18.86 -6.41 -4.37
N GLU A 59 17.89 -5.75 -3.76
CA GLU A 59 18.03 -5.18 -2.43
C GLU A 59 17.28 -6.05 -1.44
N GLY A 60 17.95 -6.42 -0.35
CA GLY A 60 17.31 -7.11 0.77
C GLY A 60 16.35 -6.20 1.53
N TYR A 61 15.52 -6.80 2.38
CA TYR A 61 14.68 -6.02 3.27
C TYR A 61 15.53 -5.28 4.31
N THR A 62 15.23 -3.99 4.50
CA THR A 62 15.85 -3.12 5.51
C THR A 62 14.82 -2.57 6.51
N VAL A 63 13.56 -2.91 6.31
CA VAL A 63 12.43 -2.62 7.20
C VAL A 63 12.15 -3.88 8.03
N ALA A 64 12.12 -3.73 9.35
CA ALA A 64 11.81 -4.82 10.26
C ALA A 64 10.32 -5.20 10.16
N LEU A 65 9.98 -6.43 10.55
CA LEU A 65 8.63 -6.98 10.39
C LEU A 65 7.57 -6.18 11.18
N ASP A 66 7.90 -5.73 12.38
CA ASP A 66 7.08 -4.89 13.24
C ASP A 66 6.81 -3.51 12.62
N GLU A 67 7.84 -2.89 12.02
CA GLU A 67 7.74 -1.65 11.27
C GLU A 67 6.84 -1.85 10.03
N GLY A 68 7.04 -2.96 9.30
CA GLY A 68 6.23 -3.34 8.16
C GLY A 68 4.77 -3.57 8.53
N PHE A 69 4.52 -4.29 9.62
CA PHE A 69 3.18 -4.58 10.12
C PHE A 69 2.46 -3.30 10.55
N THR A 70 3.13 -2.39 11.25
CA THR A 70 2.56 -1.09 11.63
C THR A 70 2.11 -0.29 10.40
N ARG A 71 2.92 -0.30 9.34
CA ARG A 71 2.55 0.32 8.05
C ARG A 71 1.34 -0.36 7.42
N ALA A 72 1.31 -1.70 7.38
CA ALA A 72 0.16 -2.45 6.88
C ALA A 72 -1.12 -2.13 7.67
N ARG A 73 -1.03 -2.03 9.00
CA ARG A 73 -2.16 -1.65 9.86
C ARG A 73 -2.73 -0.29 9.52
N ALA A 74 -1.89 0.71 9.30
CA ALA A 74 -2.35 2.03 8.86
C ALA A 74 -3.13 1.97 7.52
N HIS A 75 -2.69 1.10 6.59
CA HIS A 75 -3.42 0.86 5.33
C HIS A 75 -4.77 0.16 5.57
N MET A 76 -4.78 -0.89 6.40
CA MET A 76 -6.01 -1.62 6.75
C MET A 76 -7.01 -0.71 7.46
N ASP A 77 -6.57 0.10 8.41
CA ASP A 77 -7.42 0.99 9.21
C ASP A 77 -8.07 2.07 8.33
N ALA A 78 -7.37 2.57 7.31
CA ALA A 78 -7.94 3.50 6.33
C ALA A 78 -9.06 2.86 5.49
N VAL A 79 -8.88 1.60 5.08
CA VAL A 79 -9.91 0.83 4.35
C VAL A 79 -11.10 0.53 5.26
N ILE A 80 -10.85 0.08 6.50
CA ILE A 80 -11.90 -0.18 7.50
C ILE A 80 -12.70 1.09 7.79
N LEU A 81 -12.03 2.23 7.98
CA LEU A 81 -12.71 3.52 8.18
C LEU A 81 -13.60 3.87 6.99
N ARG A 82 -13.17 3.59 5.76
CA ARG A 82 -13.99 3.79 4.56
C ARG A 82 -15.21 2.86 4.56
N ASP A 83 -15.04 1.60 4.90
CA ASP A 83 -16.13 0.62 4.97
C ASP A 83 -17.16 1.01 6.06
N VAL A 84 -16.69 1.46 7.23
CA VAL A 84 -17.55 2.01 8.30
C VAL A 84 -18.32 3.24 7.81
N LYS A 85 -17.66 4.18 7.15
CA LYS A 85 -18.31 5.37 6.59
C LYS A 85 -19.36 5.01 5.54
N PHE A 86 -19.09 3.99 4.73
CA PHE A 86 -20.04 3.50 3.74
C PHE A 86 -21.28 2.89 4.42
N ASP A 87 -21.09 2.08 5.46
CA ASP A 87 -22.19 1.47 6.24
C ASP A 87 -23.05 2.50 6.99
N ILE A 88 -22.43 3.55 7.55
CA ILE A 88 -23.15 4.66 8.20
C ILE A 88 -24.06 5.38 7.18
N GLY A 89 -23.56 5.63 5.97
CA GLY A 89 -24.25 6.37 4.91
C GLY A 89 -24.43 7.87 5.20
N GLY A 90 -25.09 8.60 4.30
CA GLY A 90 -25.32 10.04 4.42
C GLY A 90 -24.15 10.93 3.96
N ASP A 91 -24.38 12.24 3.97
CA ASP A 91 -23.51 13.29 3.41
C ASP A 91 -22.51 13.86 4.44
N ARG A 92 -22.88 13.89 5.72
CA ARG A 92 -22.05 14.34 6.84
C ARG A 92 -21.95 13.25 7.88
N GLN A 93 -20.72 12.83 8.16
CA GLN A 93 -20.44 11.71 9.06
C GLN A 93 -19.36 12.09 10.08
N ARG A 94 -19.50 11.56 11.29
CA ARG A 94 -18.48 11.62 12.35
C ARG A 94 -18.35 10.24 12.94
N VAL A 95 -17.15 9.68 12.89
CA VAL A 95 -16.84 8.40 13.51
C VAL A 95 -16.12 8.70 14.81
N HIS A 96 -16.71 8.28 15.92
CA HIS A 96 -16.20 8.56 17.27
C HIS A 96 -15.18 7.52 17.72
N ASP A 97 -15.44 6.25 17.42
CA ASP A 97 -14.61 5.14 17.85
C ASP A 97 -14.68 3.99 16.83
N ILE A 98 -13.56 3.29 16.66
CA ILE A 98 -13.47 2.04 15.90
C ILE A 98 -12.56 1.09 16.68
N GLN A 99 -13.09 -0.07 17.03
CA GLN A 99 -12.32 -1.15 17.65
C GLN A 99 -12.10 -2.27 16.63
N THR A 100 -10.84 -2.49 16.25
CA THR A 100 -10.48 -3.47 15.23
C THR A 100 -9.78 -4.68 15.85
N THR A 101 -10.35 -5.86 15.68
CA THR A 101 -9.67 -7.14 15.96
C THR A 101 -9.17 -7.73 14.65
N VAL A 102 -7.89 -8.09 14.58
CA VAL A 102 -7.29 -8.78 13.42
C VAL A 102 -6.85 -10.17 13.85
N ARG A 103 -7.10 -11.16 12.99
CA ARG A 103 -6.82 -12.58 13.23
C ARG A 103 -6.16 -13.17 11.99
N ASP A 104 -5.54 -14.34 12.16
CA ASP A 104 -4.97 -15.15 11.06
C ASP A 104 -3.94 -14.38 10.21
N VAL A 105 -3.13 -13.54 10.87
CA VAL A 105 -2.11 -12.74 10.19
C VAL A 105 -0.98 -13.65 9.72
N THR A 106 -0.81 -13.73 8.40
CA THR A 106 0.34 -14.37 7.77
C THR A 106 1.29 -13.34 7.19
N PHE A 107 2.58 -13.68 7.14
CA PHE A 107 3.60 -12.86 6.49
C PHE A 107 4.29 -13.66 5.38
N LYS A 108 4.53 -13.00 4.25
CA LYS A 108 5.40 -13.50 3.20
C LYS A 108 6.33 -12.40 2.72
N HIS A 109 7.60 -12.75 2.53
CA HIS A 109 8.54 -11.91 1.83
C HIS A 109 8.41 -12.21 0.33
N ILE A 110 8.20 -11.19 -0.49
CA ILE A 110 8.13 -11.33 -1.94
C ILE A 110 9.18 -10.46 -2.63
N LEU A 111 9.70 -10.95 -3.75
CA LEU A 111 10.59 -10.21 -4.63
C LEU A 111 9.78 -9.67 -5.80
N LEU A 112 9.83 -8.35 -6.02
CA LEU A 112 9.13 -7.68 -7.12
C LEU A 112 10.14 -7.02 -8.07
N PRO A 113 10.03 -7.23 -9.39
CA PRO A 113 10.91 -6.60 -10.36
C PRO A 113 10.55 -5.14 -10.55
N VAL A 114 11.50 -4.25 -10.32
CA VAL A 114 11.38 -2.80 -10.54
C VAL A 114 12.57 -2.32 -11.36
N TRP A 115 12.30 -1.61 -12.44
CA TRP A 115 13.35 -0.86 -13.15
C TRP A 115 13.39 0.56 -12.61
N MET A 116 14.60 1.05 -12.35
CA MET A 116 14.81 2.43 -11.91
C MET A 116 15.81 3.10 -12.83
N ALA A 117 15.50 4.33 -13.23
CA ALA A 117 16.45 5.18 -13.90
C ALA A 117 16.33 6.62 -13.39
N ALA A 118 17.45 7.31 -13.42
CA ALA A 118 17.55 8.69 -12.98
C ALA A 118 18.32 9.49 -14.03
N TYR A 119 17.81 10.67 -14.35
CA TYR A 119 18.50 11.62 -15.23
C TYR A 119 18.61 12.98 -14.54
N LYS A 120 19.64 13.74 -14.91
CA LYS A 120 19.88 15.08 -14.39
C LYS A 120 19.46 16.09 -15.44
N TYR A 121 18.57 17.01 -15.07
CA TYR A 121 18.14 18.11 -15.94
C TYR A 121 18.13 19.41 -15.15
N ARG A 122 18.83 20.43 -15.67
CA ARG A 122 18.99 21.75 -15.02
C ARG A 122 19.40 21.66 -13.55
N GLY A 123 20.36 20.78 -13.24
CA GLY A 123 20.86 20.57 -11.89
C GLY A 123 19.95 19.74 -10.96
N ARG A 124 18.71 19.44 -11.36
CA ARG A 124 17.78 18.60 -10.60
C ARG A 124 17.84 17.14 -11.09
N THR A 125 17.79 16.20 -10.16
CA THR A 125 17.72 14.77 -10.47
C THR A 125 16.27 14.36 -10.54
N TYR A 126 15.87 13.76 -11.65
CA TYR A 126 14.54 13.21 -11.87
C TYR A 126 14.67 11.70 -11.87
N ARG A 127 13.84 11.04 -11.06
CA ARG A 127 13.78 9.57 -11.02
C ARG A 127 12.49 9.09 -11.64
N PHE A 128 12.59 8.00 -12.40
CA PHE A 128 11.45 7.23 -12.85
C PHE A 128 11.63 5.76 -12.49
N VAL A 129 10.52 5.16 -12.09
CA VAL A 129 10.40 3.76 -11.74
C VAL A 129 9.43 3.09 -12.70
N VAL A 130 9.71 1.84 -13.05
CA VAL A 130 8.86 1.05 -13.94
C VAL A 130 8.57 -0.28 -13.27
N ASN A 131 7.30 -0.66 -13.27
CA ASN A 131 6.89 -1.99 -12.85
C ASN A 131 7.44 -3.00 -13.88
N GLY A 132 8.32 -3.90 -13.45
CA GLY A 132 8.99 -4.85 -14.35
C GLY A 132 8.07 -5.89 -14.97
N ARG A 133 6.85 -6.06 -14.43
CA ARG A 133 5.83 -6.99 -14.93
C ARG A 133 4.87 -6.33 -15.90
N SER A 134 4.31 -5.17 -15.54
CA SER A 134 3.30 -4.49 -16.36
C SER A 134 3.84 -3.43 -17.30
N GLY A 135 5.10 -3.00 -17.12
CA GLY A 135 5.68 -1.88 -17.87
C GLY A 135 5.13 -0.51 -17.44
N LYS A 136 4.28 -0.44 -16.40
CA LYS A 136 3.74 0.84 -15.90
C LYS A 136 4.87 1.74 -15.40
N VAL A 137 4.98 2.93 -15.99
CA VAL A 137 6.00 3.93 -15.67
C VAL A 137 5.43 4.98 -14.72
N GLN A 138 6.17 5.30 -13.66
CA GLN A 138 5.95 6.50 -12.85
C GLN A 138 7.23 7.32 -12.78
N GLY A 139 7.15 8.61 -13.09
CA GLY A 139 8.28 9.54 -12.96
C GLY A 139 7.90 10.84 -12.26
N GLU A 140 8.91 11.52 -11.72
CA GLU A 140 8.79 12.95 -11.40
C GLU A 140 8.75 13.74 -12.71
N ARG A 141 7.69 14.54 -12.89
CA ARG A 141 7.58 15.54 -13.96
C ARG A 141 8.13 16.88 -13.48
#